data_AF-A0A2V9TQH5-F1
#
_entry.id   AF-A0A2V9TQH5-F1
#
_cell.length_a   1.000
_cell.length_b   1.000
_cell.length_c   1.000
_cell.angle_alpha   90.00
_cell.angle_beta   90.00
_cell.angle_gamma   90.00
#
_symmetry.space_group_name_H-M   'P 1'
#
loop_
_entity.id
_entity.type
_entity.pdbx_description
1 polymer ?
#
loop_
_entity_poly.entity_id
_entity_poly.type
_entity_poly.pdbx_seq_one_letter_code
_entity_poly.pdbx_strand_id
1 'polypeptide(L)'
;MSQAVLPRASEINAANFATPRRGGYGMPCAKCKTYYSADLDSCPVCKTTERVSPIPAGAAAVEATEPELTPDEAALEAERERFLREFKSQVYASHMQINTAASFRCSKEENHQGAFEPAAVCQDCYDQARGQMDLMEAALHMDLKEATQIVYDAVWS
;
A
#
# COMPACT_ATOMS: atom_id res chain seq x y z
N MET A 1 73.68 30.47 5.82
CA MET A 1 73.26 31.78 6.35
C MET A 1 72.17 32.33 5.45
N SER A 2 70.97 32.50 6.02
CA SER A 2 69.92 33.49 5.73
C SER A 2 68.56 32.87 5.99
N GLN A 3 67.96 33.32 7.10
CA GLN A 3 66.63 32.98 7.58
C GLN A 3 65.57 33.93 7.01
N ALA A 4 64.32 33.48 7.14
CA ALA A 4 63.08 34.26 7.35
C ALA A 4 62.50 34.93 6.08
N VAL A 5 61.20 35.08 5.86
CA VAL A 5 60.03 35.25 6.75
C VAL A 5 58.77 34.80 5.98
N LEU A 6 57.84 34.08 6.61
CA LEU A 6 56.43 33.96 6.17
C LEU A 6 55.65 35.23 6.53
N PRO A 7 54.64 35.64 5.73
CA PRO A 7 53.42 36.18 6.31
C PRO A 7 52.24 35.20 6.13
N ARG A 8 51.26 35.38 7.00
CA ARG A 8 50.23 34.44 7.43
C ARG A 8 48.85 35.07 7.15
N ALA A 9 47.90 34.21 6.79
CA ALA A 9 46.44 34.33 6.90
C ALA A 9 45.68 35.31 5.98
N SER A 10 44.42 34.90 5.72
CA SER A 10 43.28 35.59 5.11
C SER A 10 43.37 35.69 3.56
N GLU A 11 42.44 35.19 2.73
CA GLU A 11 40.99 35.13 2.85
C GLU A 11 40.39 34.49 1.57
N ILE A 12 39.29 33.73 1.71
CA ILE A 12 38.12 33.67 0.79
C ILE A 12 38.35 32.97 -0.57
N ASN A 13 37.63 31.93 -1.02
CA ASN A 13 36.26 31.50 -0.76
C ASN A 13 36.11 30.00 -1.08
N ALA A 14 35.50 29.26 -0.16
CA ALA A 14 34.92 27.95 -0.42
C ALA A 14 33.67 28.13 -1.29
N ALA A 15 33.83 28.08 -2.61
CA ALA A 15 32.71 27.85 -3.51
C ALA A 15 32.30 26.37 -3.41
N ASN A 16 31.57 26.05 -2.35
CA ASN A 16 30.76 24.85 -2.26
C ASN A 16 29.84 24.84 -3.49
N PHE A 17 30.17 24.03 -4.49
CA PHE A 17 29.19 23.52 -5.45
C PHE A 17 28.22 22.62 -4.68
N ALA A 18 27.30 23.25 -3.96
CA ALA A 18 26.11 22.60 -3.46
C ALA A 18 25.22 22.32 -4.67
N THR A 19 25.26 21.08 -5.15
CA THR A 19 24.24 20.51 -6.02
C THR A 19 22.85 21.00 -5.55
N PRO A 20 22.02 21.63 -6.40
CA PRO A 20 20.69 22.07 -5.97
C PRO A 20 19.95 20.84 -5.48
N ARG A 21 19.58 20.83 -4.20
CA ARG A 21 18.72 19.77 -3.65
C ARG A 21 17.51 19.70 -4.57
N ARG A 22 17.15 18.51 -5.05
CA ARG A 22 15.92 18.35 -5.85
C ARG A 22 14.74 18.79 -4.98
N GLY A 23 14.31 20.04 -5.12
CA GLY A 23 13.26 20.62 -4.32
C GLY A 23 11.96 19.88 -4.58
N GLY A 24 11.41 19.27 -3.53
CA GLY A 24 10.03 18.82 -3.57
C GLY A 24 9.06 20.01 -3.63
N TYR A 25 7.77 19.72 -3.59
CA TYR A 25 6.77 20.76 -3.38
C TYR A 25 6.87 21.27 -1.94
N GLY A 26 6.88 22.59 -1.75
CA GLY A 26 6.80 23.21 -0.43
C GLY A 26 5.35 23.28 0.06
N MET A 27 5.16 23.78 1.28
CA MET A 27 3.83 24.03 1.85
C MET A 27 2.97 24.93 0.95
N PRO A 28 1.63 24.76 0.96
CA PRO A 28 0.74 25.51 0.09
C PRO A 28 0.80 27.01 0.41
N CYS A 29 0.55 27.85 -0.59
CA CYS A 29 0.46 29.30 -0.39
C CYS A 29 -0.67 29.66 0.58
N ALA A 30 -0.42 30.57 1.53
CA ALA A 30 -1.42 31.02 2.50
C ALA A 30 -2.64 31.68 1.84
N LYS A 31 -2.45 32.35 0.71
CA LYS A 31 -3.50 33.12 0.03
C LYS A 31 -4.33 32.29 -0.96
N CYS A 32 -3.70 31.52 -1.84
CA CYS A 32 -4.38 30.77 -2.89
C CYS A 32 -4.35 29.24 -2.71
N LYS A 33 -3.73 28.74 -1.64
CA LYS A 33 -3.62 27.31 -1.29
C LYS A 33 -2.93 26.43 -2.33
N THR A 34 -2.32 27.02 -3.36
CA THR A 34 -1.58 26.29 -4.40
C THR A 34 -0.26 25.77 -3.83
N TYR A 35 0.03 24.49 -4.07
CA TYR A 35 1.35 23.91 -3.83
C TYR A 35 2.30 24.31 -4.95
N TYR A 36 3.50 24.73 -4.57
CA TYR A 36 4.54 25.17 -5.49
C TYR A 36 5.92 24.78 -4.97
N SER A 37 6.89 24.66 -5.87
CA SER A 37 8.24 24.17 -5.58
C SER A 37 8.85 24.85 -4.36
N ALA A 38 9.53 24.08 -3.51
CA ALA A 38 10.19 24.61 -2.31
C ALA A 38 11.29 25.63 -2.65
N ASP A 39 11.90 25.49 -3.84
CA ASP A 39 12.96 26.38 -4.33
C ASP A 39 12.44 27.78 -4.74
N LEU A 40 11.11 27.96 -4.83
CA LEU A 40 10.50 29.25 -5.15
C LEU A 40 10.11 29.97 -3.84
N ASP A 41 10.59 31.20 -3.67
CA ASP A 41 10.27 32.02 -2.49
C ASP A 41 8.89 32.68 -2.56
N SER A 42 8.26 32.70 -3.74
CA SER A 42 6.94 33.31 -3.96
C SER A 42 6.02 32.41 -4.77
N CYS A 43 4.73 32.49 -4.46
CA CYS A 43 3.71 31.72 -5.16
C CYS A 43 3.62 32.15 -6.64
N PRO A 44 3.73 31.24 -7.61
CA PRO A 44 3.64 31.59 -9.04
C PRO A 44 2.25 32.08 -9.46
N VAL A 45 1.22 31.83 -8.65
CA VAL A 45 -0.18 32.19 -8.95
C VAL A 45 -0.52 33.59 -8.43
N CYS A 46 -0.25 33.86 -7.16
CA CYS A 46 -0.67 35.09 -6.49
C CYS A 46 0.47 36.00 -6.05
N LYS A 47 1.72 35.61 -6.30
CA LYS A 47 2.97 36.33 -5.96
C LYS A 47 3.19 36.62 -4.47
N THR A 48 2.37 36.06 -3.59
CA THR A 48 2.57 36.13 -2.14
C THR A 48 3.73 35.23 -1.72
N THR A 49 4.53 35.68 -0.76
CA THR A 49 5.64 34.92 -0.17
C THR A 49 5.22 34.07 1.04
N GLU A 50 4.01 34.28 1.55
CA GLU A 50 3.47 33.56 2.69
C GLU A 50 3.02 32.14 2.32
N ARG A 51 3.58 31.16 3.05
CA ARG A 51 3.19 29.74 3.02
C ARG A 51 2.44 29.38 4.30
N VAL A 52 1.62 28.34 4.24
CA VAL A 52 0.98 27.77 5.43
C VAL A 52 2.04 27.12 6.31
N SER A 53 2.16 27.57 7.57
CA SER A 53 3.06 26.95 8.54
C SER A 53 2.61 25.52 8.85
N PRO A 54 3.52 24.52 8.86
CA PRO A 54 3.20 23.15 9.28
C PRO A 54 2.89 23.05 10.78
N ILE A 55 3.33 24.04 11.55
CA ILE A 55 3.21 24.09 13.00
C ILE A 55 1.79 24.57 13.32
N PRO A 56 0.93 23.73 13.93
CA PRO A 56 -0.34 24.22 14.46
C PRO A 56 -0.02 25.32 15.47
N ALA A 57 -0.71 26.46 15.40
CA ALA A 57 -0.50 27.59 16.29
C ALA A 57 -0.56 27.12 17.75
N GLY A 58 0.61 26.94 18.38
CA GLY A 58 0.74 26.32 19.72
C GLY A 58 1.94 25.38 19.89
N ALA A 59 2.50 24.79 18.83
CA ALA A 59 3.67 23.93 18.96
C ALA A 59 4.97 24.76 18.92
N ALA A 60 5.35 25.33 20.07
CA ALA A 60 6.73 25.74 20.30
C ALA A 60 7.63 24.50 20.14
N ALA A 61 8.81 24.68 19.52
CA ALA A 61 9.80 23.63 19.40
C ALA A 61 10.27 23.22 20.81
N VAL A 62 9.76 22.09 21.30
CA VAL A 62 10.24 21.48 22.54
C VAL A 62 11.55 20.79 22.19
N GLU A 63 12.66 21.31 22.69
CA GLU A 63 13.93 20.58 22.75
C GLU A 63 13.65 19.21 23.38
N ALA A 64 14.18 18.16 22.76
CA ALA A 64 14.04 16.78 23.21
C ALA A 64 14.65 16.61 24.60
N THR A 65 13.82 16.87 25.61
CA THR A 65 14.00 16.45 27.00
C THR A 65 12.93 15.39 27.21
N GLU A 66 13.27 14.25 27.82
CA GLU A 66 12.31 13.16 28.09
C GLU A 66 10.98 13.75 28.56
N PRO A 67 9.85 13.45 27.89
CA PRO A 67 8.59 14.00 28.29
C PRO A 67 8.25 13.40 29.65
N GLU A 68 8.43 14.18 30.72
CA GLU A 68 7.69 13.98 31.96
C GLU A 68 6.21 14.08 31.57
N LEU A 69 5.61 12.92 31.28
CA LEU A 69 4.23 12.82 30.86
C LEU A 69 3.39 13.52 31.91
N THR A 70 2.69 14.56 31.49
CA THR A 70 1.65 15.14 32.34
C THR A 70 0.68 14.02 32.73
N PRO A 71 0.10 14.03 33.94
CA PRO A 71 -0.78 12.95 34.40
C PRO A 71 -1.91 12.60 33.41
N ASP A 72 -2.37 13.60 32.66
CA ASP A 72 -3.39 13.45 31.62
C ASP A 72 -2.86 12.72 30.37
N GLU A 73 -1.60 12.93 29.98
CA GLU A 73 -0.98 12.27 28.82
C GLU A 73 -0.68 10.79 29.10
N ALA A 74 -0.24 10.48 30.33
CA ALA A 74 -0.08 9.09 30.77
C ALA A 74 -1.42 8.34 30.85
N ALA A 75 -2.50 9.02 31.23
CA ALA A 75 -3.85 8.44 31.23
C ALA A 75 -4.33 8.15 29.81
N LEU A 76 -4.12 9.07 28.87
CA LEU A 76 -4.46 8.89 27.45
C LEU A 76 -3.65 7.76 26.81
N GLU A 77 -2.37 7.61 27.14
CA GLU A 77 -1.54 6.50 26.65
C GLU A 77 -2.07 5.15 27.18
N ALA A 78 -2.47 5.09 28.44
CA ALA A 78 -3.07 3.90 29.03
C ALA A 78 -4.43 3.55 28.40
N GLU A 79 -5.26 4.54 28.06
CA GLU A 79 -6.52 4.32 27.33
C GLU A 79 -6.27 3.84 25.90
N ARG A 80 -5.28 4.44 25.21
CA ARG A 80 -4.84 4.03 23.88
C ARG A 80 -4.36 2.58 23.88
N GLU A 81 -3.57 2.17 24.87
CA GLU A 81 -3.11 0.78 24.99
C GLU A 81 -4.27 -0.20 25.17
N ARG A 82 -5.25 0.15 26.01
CA ARG A 82 -6.45 -0.68 26.21
C ARG A 82 -7.24 -0.82 24.91
N PHE A 83 -7.49 0.29 24.24
CA PHE A 83 -8.19 0.32 22.96
C PHE A 83 -7.45 -0.53 21.90
N LEU A 84 -6.13 -0.37 21.79
CA LEU A 84 -5.34 -1.14 20.84
C LEU A 84 -5.35 -2.64 21.14
N ARG A 85 -5.35 -3.05 22.42
CA ARG A 85 -5.47 -4.46 22.80
C ARG A 85 -6.83 -5.04 22.44
N GLU A 86 -7.90 -4.31 22.73
CA GLU A 86 -9.28 -4.72 22.41
C GLU A 86 -9.53 -4.75 20.90
N PHE A 87 -9.08 -3.73 20.18
CA PHE A 87 -9.20 -3.68 18.72
C PHE A 87 -8.38 -4.80 18.07
N LYS A 88 -7.16 -5.05 18.53
CA LYS A 88 -6.33 -6.16 18.04
C LYS A 88 -6.99 -7.51 18.29
N SER A 89 -7.57 -7.72 19.48
CA SER A 89 -8.25 -8.98 19.78
C SER A 89 -9.50 -9.17 18.90
N GLN A 90 -10.25 -8.09 18.64
CA GLN A 90 -11.40 -8.11 17.75
C GLN A 90 -11.02 -8.39 16.29
N VAL A 91 -9.96 -7.77 15.77
CA VAL A 91 -9.44 -8.02 14.42
C VAL A 91 -8.88 -9.43 14.29
N TYR A 92 -8.21 -9.95 15.32
CA TYR A 92 -7.71 -11.32 15.30
C TYR A 92 -8.85 -12.34 15.34
N ALA A 93 -9.89 -12.09 16.14
CA ALA A 93 -11.07 -12.95 16.19
C ALA A 93 -11.83 -12.99 14.85
N SER A 94 -11.99 -11.84 14.18
CA SER A 94 -12.61 -11.79 12.84
C SER A 94 -11.73 -12.46 11.79
N HIS A 95 -10.41 -12.28 11.86
CA HIS A 95 -9.47 -12.96 10.96
C HIS A 95 -9.41 -14.49 11.18
N MET A 96 -9.60 -14.99 12.41
CA MET A 96 -9.73 -16.43 12.65
C MET A 96 -11.01 -17.02 12.06
N GLN A 97 -12.12 -16.26 12.02
CA GLN A 97 -13.32 -16.67 11.30
C GLN A 97 -13.11 -16.68 9.79
N ILE A 98 -12.23 -15.80 9.29
CA ILE A 98 -11.75 -15.75 7.90
C ILE A 98 -10.40 -16.49 7.79
N ASN A 99 -10.25 -17.66 8.43
CA ASN A 99 -9.06 -18.48 8.19
C ASN A 99 -9.16 -19.09 6.78
N THR A 100 -8.66 -18.35 5.80
CA THR A 100 -8.60 -18.75 4.39
C THR A 100 -7.89 -20.09 4.18
N ALA A 101 -6.97 -20.48 5.06
CA ALA A 101 -6.33 -21.81 5.00
C ALA A 101 -7.28 -22.97 5.33
N ALA A 102 -8.41 -22.72 6.01
CA ALA A 102 -9.48 -23.70 6.16
C ALA A 102 -10.47 -23.70 4.98
N SER A 103 -10.47 -22.66 4.13
CA SER A 103 -11.37 -22.54 2.98
C SER A 103 -10.84 -23.18 1.70
N PHE A 104 -9.54 -23.44 1.61
CA PHE A 104 -8.94 -24.13 0.44
C PHE A 104 -8.89 -25.64 0.61
N ARG A 105 -9.82 -26.24 1.37
CA ARG A 105 -9.83 -27.70 1.46
C ARG A 105 -10.26 -28.34 0.15
N CYS A 106 -9.42 -29.19 -0.41
CA CYS A 106 -9.83 -30.03 -1.52
C CYS A 106 -10.95 -30.96 -1.04
N SER A 107 -12.09 -30.90 -1.73
CA SER A 107 -13.27 -31.74 -1.48
C SER A 107 -13.05 -33.19 -1.91
N LYS A 108 -11.98 -33.48 -2.67
CA LYS A 108 -11.64 -34.78 -3.24
C LYS A 108 -10.61 -35.51 -2.40
N GLU A 109 -10.93 -35.73 -1.13
CA GLU A 109 -10.01 -36.34 -0.17
C GLU A 109 -9.51 -37.73 -0.57
N GLU A 110 -10.35 -38.48 -1.28
CA GLU A 110 -10.05 -39.79 -1.87
C GLU A 110 -8.87 -39.81 -2.85
N ASN A 111 -8.55 -38.68 -3.48
CA ASN A 111 -7.43 -38.56 -4.42
C ASN A 111 -6.09 -38.27 -3.74
N HIS A 112 -6.09 -37.99 -2.44
CA HIS A 112 -4.85 -37.75 -1.68
C HIS A 112 -4.34 -39.07 -1.07
N GLN A 113 -3.04 -39.33 -1.24
CA GLN A 113 -2.38 -40.53 -0.69
C GLN A 113 -2.00 -40.37 0.80
N GLY A 114 -2.39 -39.27 1.46
CA GLY A 114 -1.92 -38.94 2.79
C GLY A 114 -2.69 -37.79 3.44
N ALA A 115 -1.96 -36.84 4.03
CA ALA A 115 -2.55 -35.71 4.73
C ALA A 115 -3.31 -34.78 3.79
N PHE A 116 -4.20 -33.99 4.39
CA PHE A 116 -4.99 -32.96 3.74
C PHE A 116 -4.13 -32.00 2.90
N GLU A 117 -4.44 -31.86 1.60
CA GLU A 117 -3.81 -30.89 0.71
C GLU A 117 -4.77 -29.78 0.28
N PRO A 118 -4.27 -28.54 0.14
CA PRO A 118 -5.08 -27.44 -0.35
C PRO A 118 -5.43 -27.63 -1.84
N ALA A 119 -6.66 -27.28 -2.21
CA ALA A 119 -7.10 -27.31 -3.59
C ALA A 119 -6.34 -26.26 -4.43
N ALA A 120 -5.67 -26.70 -5.50
CA ALA A 120 -5.02 -25.79 -6.45
C ALA A 120 -6.03 -24.98 -7.29
N VAL A 121 -7.25 -25.50 -7.42
CA VAL A 121 -8.35 -24.92 -8.21
C VAL A 121 -9.61 -24.93 -7.33
N CYS A 122 -10.45 -23.90 -7.41
CA CYS A 122 -11.73 -23.91 -6.68
C CYS A 122 -12.70 -24.95 -7.28
N GLN A 123 -13.65 -25.40 -6.45
CA GLN A 123 -14.63 -26.41 -6.85
C GLN A 123 -15.40 -26.00 -8.11
N ASP A 124 -15.85 -24.76 -8.20
CA ASP A 124 -16.62 -24.26 -9.35
C ASP A 124 -15.82 -24.33 -10.67
N CYS A 125 -14.54 -23.94 -10.65
CA CYS A 125 -13.68 -24.03 -11.83
C CYS A 125 -13.37 -25.48 -12.21
N TYR A 126 -13.22 -26.38 -11.24
CA TYR A 126 -13.05 -27.81 -11.49
C TYR A 126 -14.31 -28.40 -12.14
N ASP A 127 -15.49 -28.10 -11.60
CA ASP A 127 -16.77 -28.61 -12.11
C ASP A 127 -17.08 -28.04 -13.50
N GLN A 128 -16.76 -26.78 -13.76
CA GLN A 128 -16.86 -26.19 -15.09
C GLN A 128 -15.96 -26.91 -16.10
N ALA A 129 -14.70 -27.14 -15.75
CA ALA A 129 -13.77 -27.87 -16.61
C ALA A 129 -14.24 -29.30 -16.87
N ARG A 130 -14.75 -29.98 -15.83
CA ARG A 130 -15.31 -31.33 -15.95
C ARG A 130 -16.52 -31.37 -16.86
N GLY A 131 -17.47 -30.44 -16.69
CA GLY A 131 -18.65 -30.35 -17.54
C GLY A 131 -18.30 -30.09 -19.01
N GLN A 132 -17.27 -29.28 -19.30
CA GLN A 132 -16.80 -29.10 -20.68
C GLN A 132 -16.21 -30.39 -21.27
N MET A 133 -15.45 -31.15 -20.48
CA MET A 133 -14.94 -32.45 -20.93
C MET A 133 -16.08 -33.43 -21.21
N ASP A 134 -17.07 -33.50 -20.33
CA ASP A 134 -18.23 -34.39 -20.47
C ASP A 134 -19.07 -34.01 -21.72
N LEU A 135 -19.22 -32.70 -22.01
CA LEU A 135 -19.89 -32.22 -23.23
C LEU A 135 -19.10 -32.60 -24.50
N MET A 136 -17.78 -32.45 -24.48
CA MET A 136 -16.93 -32.86 -25.61
C MET A 136 -16.99 -34.37 -25.83
N GLU A 137 -16.95 -35.15 -24.75
CA GLU A 137 -17.08 -36.60 -24.81
C GLU A 137 -18.44 -37.00 -25.40
N ALA A 138 -19.53 -36.38 -24.95
CA ALA A 138 -20.86 -36.62 -25.52
C ALA A 138 -20.93 -36.26 -27.02
N ALA A 139 -20.32 -35.14 -27.43
CA ALA A 139 -20.27 -34.74 -28.83
C ALA A 139 -19.48 -35.74 -29.70
N LEU A 140 -18.41 -36.34 -29.17
CA LEU A 140 -17.65 -37.39 -29.87
C LEU A 140 -18.44 -38.69 -30.01
N HIS A 141 -19.34 -38.98 -29.08
CA HIS A 141 -20.20 -40.16 -29.11
C HIS A 141 -21.53 -39.93 -29.85
N MET A 142 -21.77 -38.73 -30.39
CA MET A 142 -23.00 -38.40 -31.10
C MET A 142 -23.06 -39.10 -32.46
N ASP A 143 -24.18 -39.78 -32.72
CA ASP A 143 -24.40 -40.42 -34.01
C ASP A 143 -24.63 -39.38 -35.12
N LEU A 144 -24.19 -39.72 -36.33
CA LEU A 144 -24.28 -38.83 -37.49
C LEU A 144 -25.74 -38.41 -37.79
N LYS A 145 -26.69 -39.33 -37.55
CA LYS A 145 -28.13 -39.05 -37.70
C LYS A 145 -28.62 -38.01 -36.69
N GLU A 146 -28.26 -38.15 -35.41
CA GLU A 146 -28.59 -37.16 -34.38
C GLU A 146 -27.94 -35.81 -34.67
N ALA A 147 -26.67 -35.80 -35.05
CA ALA A 147 -25.96 -34.57 -35.40
C ALA A 147 -26.66 -33.83 -36.56
N THR A 148 -27.07 -34.56 -37.61
CA THR A 148 -27.80 -33.94 -38.74
C THR A 148 -29.18 -33.42 -38.33
N GLN A 149 -29.87 -34.10 -37.42
CA GLN A 149 -31.17 -33.65 -36.92
C GLN A 149 -31.04 -32.36 -36.12
N ILE A 150 -30.04 -32.26 -35.24
CA ILE A 150 -29.77 -31.05 -34.45
C ILE A 150 -29.48 -29.86 -35.36
N VAL A 151 -28.67 -30.04 -36.40
CA VAL A 151 -28.37 -28.98 -37.38
C VAL A 151 -29.63 -28.58 -38.16
N TYR A 152 -30.44 -29.55 -38.58
CA TYR A 152 -31.69 -29.29 -39.28
C TYR A 152 -32.63 -28.46 -38.40
N ASP A 153 -32.84 -28.88 -37.15
CA ASP A 153 -33.71 -28.17 -36.20
C ASP A 153 -33.18 -26.75 -35.93
N ALA A 154 -31.88 -26.57 -35.69
CA ALA A 154 -31.31 -25.26 -35.39
C ALA A 154 -31.41 -24.23 -36.54
N VAL A 155 -31.43 -24.69 -37.79
CA VAL A 155 -31.46 -23.80 -38.97
C VAL A 155 -32.88 -23.62 -39.52
N TRP A 156 -33.73 -24.65 -39.42
CA TRP A 156 -35.02 -24.71 -40.10
C TRP A 156 -36.26 -24.83 -39.20
N SER A 157 -36.12 -24.82 -37.86
CA SER A 157 -37.25 -24.65 -36.93
C SER A 157 -37.75 -23.21 -36.89
#